data_AF-A0A5C7SS72-F1
#
_entry.id   AF-A0A5C7SS72-F1
#
_cell.length_a   1.000
_cell.length_b   1.000
_cell.length_c   1.000
_cell.angle_alpha   90.00
_cell.angle_beta   90.00
_cell.angle_gamma   90.00
#
_symmetry.space_group_name_H-M   'P 1'
#
loop_
_entity.id
_entity.type
_entity.pdbx_description
1 polymer ?
#
loop_
_entity_poly.entity_id
_entity_poly.type
_entity_poly.pdbx_seq_one_letter_code
_entity_poly.pdbx_strand_id
1 'polypeptide(L)'
;MAVTLKTEALSQLLAKLRLGPSGVAVLRGFDMTQIARHPHLEGVGMGAGNKTVSQALQERILERPAGGTYFGTSPLDGVRRIHAYRQVENYPFFVNVGRAEVEYLSSWWRHSALPLCTTTGIVMLVMATRRGKIVAPIWRRPA
;
A
#
# COMPACT_ATOMS: atom_id res chain seq x y z
N MET A 1 0.75 -8.51 38.56
CA MET A 1 2.07 -8.54 37.91
C MET A 1 2.03 -7.59 36.72
N ALA A 2 2.89 -6.57 36.70
CA ALA A 2 3.03 -5.69 35.54
C ALA A 2 4.19 -6.19 34.69
N VAL A 3 3.97 -6.39 33.39
CA VAL A 3 5.02 -6.73 32.42
C VAL A 3 5.27 -5.51 31.56
N THR A 4 6.48 -4.97 31.61
CA THR A 4 6.88 -3.83 30.78
C THR A 4 7.31 -4.32 29.40
N LEU A 5 6.54 -4.00 28.37
CA LEU A 5 6.88 -4.25 26.97
C LEU A 5 7.67 -3.06 26.41
N LYS A 6 8.84 -3.33 25.84
CA LYS A 6 9.67 -2.30 25.18
C LYS A 6 9.03 -1.86 23.85
N THR A 7 8.90 -0.55 23.68
CA THR A 7 8.36 0.09 22.46
C THR A 7 9.19 -0.22 21.21
N GLU A 8 10.48 -0.46 21.40
CA GLU A 8 11.43 -0.80 20.34
C GLU A 8 11.12 -2.19 19.76
N ALA A 9 10.77 -3.16 20.60
CA ALA A 9 10.43 -4.51 20.16
C ALA A 9 9.16 -4.51 19.30
N LEU A 10 8.15 -3.71 19.68
CA LEU A 10 6.94 -3.53 18.90
C LEU A 10 7.23 -2.83 17.57
N SER A 11 8.09 -1.81 17.58
CA SER A 11 8.49 -1.09 16.37
C SER A 11 9.24 -2.01 15.38
N GLN A 12 10.09 -2.92 15.89
CA GLN A 12 10.74 -3.95 15.07
C GLN A 12 9.76 -4.97 14.50
N LEU A 13 8.71 -5.33 15.23
CA LEU A 13 7.64 -6.19 14.72
C LEU A 13 6.93 -5.50 13.55
N LEU A 14 6.57 -4.22 13.71
CA LEU A 14 5.93 -3.43 12.66
C LEU A 14 6.84 -3.25 11.43
N ALA A 15 8.15 -3.15 11.62
CA ALA A 15 9.13 -3.03 10.53
C ALA A 15 9.18 -4.25 9.59
N LYS A 16 8.71 -5.42 10.04
CA LYS A 16 8.63 -6.62 9.18
C LYS A 16 7.54 -6.49 8.11
N LEU A 17 6.62 -5.53 8.24
CA LEU A 17 5.58 -5.26 7.26
C LEU A 17 6.19 -4.58 6.03
N ARG A 18 6.15 -5.26 4.88
CA ARG A 18 6.61 -4.70 3.59
C ARG A 18 5.58 -3.69 3.05
N LEU A 19 5.64 -2.45 3.53
CA LEU A 19 4.69 -1.39 3.15
C LEU A 19 5.19 -0.47 2.02
N GLY A 20 6.46 -0.55 1.63
CA GLY A 20 7.09 0.36 0.68
C GLY A 20 7.81 1.53 1.39
N PRO A 21 8.65 2.29 0.67
CA PRO A 21 9.51 3.32 1.26
C PRO A 21 8.75 4.43 2.00
N SER A 22 7.54 4.76 1.57
CA SER A 22 6.67 5.78 2.17
C SER A 22 5.53 5.17 2.99
N GLY A 23 5.60 3.86 3.25
CA GLY A 23 4.66 3.13 4.08
C GLY A 23 4.79 3.48 5.56
N VAL A 24 3.72 3.27 6.31
CA VAL A 24 3.70 3.50 7.76
C VAL A 24 2.91 2.42 8.48
N ALA A 25 3.39 1.98 9.64
CA ALA A 25 2.70 1.07 10.53
C ALA A 25 2.73 1.65 11.95
N VAL A 26 1.59 1.69 12.61
CA VAL A 26 1.42 2.33 13.92
C VAL A 26 0.56 1.44 14.80
N LEU A 27 1.02 1.16 16.01
CA LEU A 27 0.21 0.61 17.08
C LEU A 27 -0.29 1.77 17.95
N ARG A 28 -1.61 1.85 18.13
CA ARG A 28 -2.24 2.89 18.95
C ARG A 28 -3.16 2.30 20.01
N GLY A 29 -3.30 3.01 21.12
CA GLY A 29 -4.38 2.81 22.09
C GLY A 29 -5.70 3.39 21.58
N PHE A 30 -6.83 2.96 22.17
CA PHE A 30 -8.15 3.50 21.85
C PHE A 30 -8.30 5.00 22.13
N ASP A 31 -7.46 5.55 23.01
CA ASP A 31 -7.35 6.99 23.27
C ASP A 31 -6.50 7.74 22.22
N MET A 32 -6.23 7.07 21.09
CA MET A 32 -5.38 7.52 19.98
C MET A 32 -3.90 7.65 20.32
N THR A 33 -3.44 7.25 21.52
CA THR A 33 -2.02 7.33 21.87
C THR A 33 -1.19 6.44 20.98
N GLN A 34 -0.16 7.00 20.35
CA GLN A 34 0.86 6.26 19.63
C GLN A 34 1.75 5.49 20.60
N ILE A 35 1.72 4.16 20.54
CA ILE A 35 2.54 3.29 21.38
C ILE A 35 3.85 2.95 20.66
N ALA A 36 3.73 2.52 19.40
CA ALA A 36 4.86 2.17 18.55
C ALA A 36 4.57 2.58 17.11
N ARG A 37 5.62 2.91 16.37
CA ARG A 37 5.52 3.37 14.98
C ARG A 37 6.74 2.95 14.18
N HIS A 38 6.51 2.58 12.93
CA HIS A 38 7.55 2.43 11.92
C HIS A 38 7.12 3.09 10.59
N PRO A 39 8.00 3.85 9.90
CA PRO A 39 9.31 4.30 10.36
C PRO A 39 9.19 5.27 11.55
N HIS A 40 10.24 5.31 12.39
CA HIS A 40 10.30 6.26 13.49
C HIS A 40 10.36 7.69 12.94
N LEU A 41 9.64 8.62 13.56
CA LEU A 41 9.78 10.04 13.26
C LEU A 41 10.45 10.74 14.44
N GLU A 42 11.50 11.48 14.14
CA GLU A 42 12.15 12.37 15.09
C GLU A 42 11.44 13.72 15.12
N GLY A 43 11.24 14.27 16.32
CA GLY A 43 10.59 15.57 16.49
C GLY A 43 9.76 15.66 17.77
N VAL A 44 9.63 16.88 18.29
CA VAL A 44 8.82 17.16 19.49
C VAL A 44 7.37 16.75 19.20
N GLY A 45 6.86 15.85 20.03
CA GLY A 45 5.49 15.35 19.89
C GLY A 45 5.28 14.37 18.74
N MET A 46 6.31 13.85 18.06
CA MET A 46 6.14 12.88 16.96
C MET A 46 6.30 11.40 17.40
N GLY A 47 6.86 11.19 18.60
CA GLY A 47 7.20 9.88 19.15
C GLY A 47 6.07 9.17 19.90
N ALA A 48 6.43 8.22 20.76
CA ALA A 48 5.47 7.54 21.63
C ALA A 48 4.75 8.56 22.54
N GLY A 49 3.46 8.35 22.78
CA GLY A 49 2.60 9.31 23.49
C GLY A 49 1.83 10.28 22.60
N ASN A 50 2.20 10.44 21.31
CA ASN A 50 1.49 11.33 20.39
C ASN A 50 0.02 10.89 20.19
N LYS A 51 -0.92 11.84 20.29
CA LYS A 51 -2.36 11.62 20.03
C LYS A 51 -2.87 12.23 18.72
N THR A 52 -2.00 12.92 17.98
CA THR A 52 -2.35 13.56 16.72
C THR A 52 -2.65 12.50 15.66
N VAL A 53 -3.88 12.55 15.14
CA VAL A 53 -4.38 11.67 14.08
C VAL A 53 -5.15 12.49 13.05
N SER A 54 -5.32 11.97 11.84
CA SER A 54 -6.17 12.62 10.84
C SER A 54 -7.65 12.54 11.23
N GLN A 55 -8.43 13.55 10.85
CA GLN A 55 -9.89 13.55 11.04
C GLN A 55 -10.54 12.32 10.40
N ALA A 56 -10.08 11.94 9.20
CA ALA A 56 -10.55 10.74 8.50
C ALA A 56 -10.36 9.45 9.32
N LEU A 57 -9.31 9.33 10.13
CA LEU A 57 -9.15 8.16 11.01
C LEU A 57 -10.20 8.17 12.14
N GLN A 58 -10.43 9.33 12.75
CA GLN A 58 -11.38 9.48 13.85
C GLN A 58 -12.80 9.12 13.41
N GLU A 59 -13.26 9.71 12.31
CA GLU A 59 -14.59 9.43 11.73
C GLU A 59 -14.75 7.93 11.42
N ARG A 60 -13.72 7.31 10.85
CA ARG A 60 -13.79 5.90 10.47
C ARG A 60 -13.84 4.97 11.64
N ILE A 61 -13.08 5.23 12.70
CA ILE A 61 -13.13 4.45 13.94
C ILE A 61 -14.50 4.60 14.61
N LEU A 62 -15.09 5.80 14.58
CA LEU A 62 -16.45 6.02 15.10
C LEU A 62 -17.50 5.22 14.31
N GLU A 63 -17.38 5.16 12.98
CA GLU A 63 -18.28 4.39 12.13
C GLU A 63 -18.09 2.87 12.25
N ARG A 64 -16.84 2.39 12.31
CA ARG A 64 -16.48 0.96 12.29
C ARG A 64 -15.31 0.64 13.23
N PRO A 65 -15.56 0.53 14.55
CA PRO A 65 -14.48 0.38 15.55
C PRO A 65 -13.57 -0.84 15.34
N ALA A 66 -14.12 -1.96 14.86
CA ALA A 66 -13.38 -3.20 14.68
C ALA A 66 -12.30 -3.14 13.58
N GLY A 67 -12.51 -2.29 12.56
CA GLY A 67 -11.57 -2.16 11.45
C GLY A 67 -12.18 -1.66 10.15
N GLY A 68 -11.31 -1.20 9.26
CA GLY A 68 -11.71 -0.69 7.95
C GLY A 68 -10.56 -0.09 7.17
N THR A 69 -10.89 0.54 6.06
CA THR A 69 -9.94 1.25 5.19
C THR A 69 -10.39 2.68 4.97
N TYR A 70 -9.44 3.60 4.81
CA TYR A 70 -9.73 5.00 4.55
C TYR A 70 -8.57 5.68 3.83
N PHE A 71 -8.86 6.81 3.20
CA PHE A 71 -7.84 7.69 2.65
C PHE A 71 -7.59 8.85 3.62
N GLY A 72 -6.33 9.21 3.81
CA GLY A 72 -5.99 10.32 4.69
C GLY A 72 -4.61 10.90 4.39
N THR A 73 -4.47 12.18 4.67
CA THR A 73 -3.17 12.83 4.75
C THR A 73 -2.69 12.73 6.19
N SER A 74 -1.47 12.22 6.39
CA SER A 74 -0.88 12.14 7.72
C SER A 74 -0.51 13.54 8.21
N PRO A 75 -0.98 13.96 9.40
CA PRO A 75 -0.65 15.27 9.95
C PRO A 75 0.81 15.40 10.40
N LEU A 76 1.55 14.27 10.45
CA LEU A 76 2.92 14.22 10.95
C LEU A 76 3.96 14.39 9.84
N ASP A 77 3.63 14.01 8.60
CA ASP A 77 4.57 14.07 7.46
C ASP A 77 3.95 14.63 6.18
N GLY A 78 2.66 14.99 6.19
CA GLY A 78 1.97 15.58 5.04
C GLY A 78 1.70 14.62 3.89
N VAL A 79 2.06 13.33 4.01
CA VAL A 79 1.92 12.37 2.90
C VAL A 79 0.51 11.76 2.90
N ARG A 80 -0.12 11.77 1.72
CA ARG A 80 -1.41 11.12 1.47
C ARG A 80 -1.24 9.62 1.26
N ARG A 81 -2.01 8.84 2.01
CA ARG A 81 -1.94 7.37 2.01
C ARG A 81 -3.33 6.75 2.00
N ILE A 82 -3.42 5.55 1.44
CA ILE A 82 -4.50 4.63 1.76
C ILE A 82 -4.11 3.91 3.04
N HIS A 83 -4.99 3.93 4.02
CA HIS A 83 -4.82 3.31 5.32
C HIS A 83 -5.78 2.15 5.51
N ALA A 84 -5.32 1.13 6.23
CA ALA A 84 -6.14 0.08 6.80
C ALA A 84 -5.91 0.06 8.31
N TYR A 85 -6.97 -0.11 9.09
CA TYR A 85 -6.86 -0.27 10.53
C TYR A 85 -7.66 -1.47 11.01
N ARG A 86 -7.21 -2.04 12.12
CA ARG A 86 -7.85 -3.19 12.77
C ARG A 86 -7.63 -3.15 14.26
N GLN A 87 -8.70 -3.37 15.02
CA GLN A 87 -8.64 -3.59 16.46
C GLN A 87 -7.92 -4.91 16.78
N VAL A 88 -7.09 -4.91 17.81
CA VAL A 88 -6.48 -6.13 18.35
C VAL A 88 -7.50 -6.77 19.28
N GLU A 89 -7.92 -7.99 19.00
CA GLU A 89 -8.89 -8.70 19.84
C GLU A 89 -8.35 -8.86 21.27
N ASN A 90 -9.23 -8.67 22.26
CA ASN A 90 -8.93 -8.78 23.69
C ASN A 90 -7.93 -7.74 24.25
N TYR A 91 -7.52 -6.75 23.46
CA TYR A 91 -6.64 -5.67 23.93
C TYR A 91 -7.17 -4.29 23.52
N PRO A 92 -6.93 -3.22 24.31
CA PRO A 92 -7.39 -1.87 24.01
C PRO A 92 -6.51 -1.16 22.97
N PHE A 93 -6.12 -1.88 21.92
CA PHE A 93 -5.20 -1.42 20.88
C PHE A 93 -5.78 -1.61 19.49
N PHE A 94 -5.35 -0.78 18.56
CA PHE A 94 -5.53 -1.01 17.13
C PHE A 94 -4.23 -0.81 16.38
N VAL A 95 -4.08 -1.55 15.29
CA VAL A 95 -2.98 -1.40 14.35
C VAL A 95 -3.50 -0.60 13.17
N ASN A 96 -2.78 0.44 12.79
CA ASN A 96 -3.02 1.23 11.59
C ASN A 96 -1.82 1.09 10.65
N VAL A 97 -2.06 0.70 9.41
CA VAL A 97 -1.06 0.60 8.36
C VAL A 97 -1.46 1.49 7.19
N GLY A 98 -0.48 2.14 6.56
CA GLY A 98 -0.71 3.02 5.42
C GLY A 98 0.32 2.79 4.32
N ARG A 99 -0.12 2.89 3.06
CA ARG A 99 0.75 2.92 1.88
C ARG A 99 0.53 4.22 1.11
N ALA A 100 1.62 4.83 0.63
CA ALA A 100 1.53 6.03 -0.18
C ALA A 100 0.90 5.76 -1.54
N GLU A 101 0.06 6.68 -1.98
CA GLU A 101 -0.67 6.59 -3.25
C GLU A 101 0.27 6.54 -4.46
N VAL A 102 1.36 7.31 -4.39
CA VAL A 102 2.41 7.38 -5.42
C VAL A 102 3.07 6.02 -5.66
N GLU A 103 3.21 5.20 -4.61
CA GLU A 103 3.84 3.88 -4.68
C GLU A 103 2.89 2.80 -5.18
N TYR A 104 1.60 2.94 -4.89
CA TYR A 104 0.59 2.05 -5.46
C TYR A 104 0.63 2.12 -6.99
N LEU A 105 0.59 3.35 -7.53
CA LEU A 105 0.63 3.57 -8.98
C LEU A 105 1.95 3.08 -9.58
N SER A 106 3.10 3.43 -9.03
CA SER A 106 4.39 3.01 -9.61
C SER A 106 4.59 1.49 -9.63
N SER A 107 4.13 0.77 -8.59
CA SER A 107 4.15 -0.70 -8.59
C SER A 107 3.20 -1.29 -9.63
N TRP A 108 2.04 -0.67 -9.84
CA TRP A 108 1.07 -1.09 -10.84
C TRP A 108 1.60 -0.88 -12.27
N TRP A 109 2.20 0.27 -12.55
CA TRP A 109 2.84 0.55 -13.83
C TRP A 109 3.97 -0.45 -14.10
N ARG A 110 4.83 -0.74 -13.10
CA ARG A 110 5.95 -1.66 -13.29
C ARG A 110 5.50 -3.10 -13.53
N HIS A 111 4.47 -3.58 -12.83
CA HIS A 111 3.96 -4.94 -13.03
C HIS A 111 3.01 -5.08 -14.21
N SER A 112 2.35 -4.02 -14.66
CA SER A 112 1.33 -4.10 -15.72
C SER A 112 1.83 -3.59 -17.06
N ALA A 113 2.62 -2.51 -17.10
CA ALA A 113 3.06 -1.92 -18.37
C ALA A 113 4.10 -2.79 -19.09
N LEU A 114 5.03 -3.42 -18.35
CA LEU A 114 6.03 -4.32 -18.92
C LEU A 114 5.40 -5.54 -19.64
N PRO A 115 4.51 -6.33 -19.00
CA PRO A 115 3.86 -7.44 -19.69
C PRO A 115 2.88 -6.99 -20.76
N LEU A 116 2.19 -5.84 -20.62
CA LEU A 116 1.35 -5.33 -21.72
C LEU A 116 2.20 -5.01 -22.96
N CYS A 117 3.33 -4.32 -22.79
CA CYS A 117 4.21 -3.99 -23.91
C CYS A 117 4.78 -5.25 -24.59
N THR A 118 5.21 -6.25 -23.81
CA THR A 118 5.72 -7.51 -24.39
C THR A 118 4.63 -8.28 -25.11
N THR A 119 3.43 -8.39 -24.53
CA THR A 119 2.30 -9.11 -25.15
C THR A 119 1.88 -8.42 -26.45
N THR A 120 1.78 -7.10 -26.44
CA THR A 120 1.44 -6.33 -27.65
C THR A 120 2.51 -6.48 -28.74
N GLY A 121 3.80 -6.47 -28.35
CA GLY A 121 4.92 -6.73 -29.27
C GLY A 121 4.88 -8.13 -29.90
N ILE A 122 4.60 -9.17 -29.10
CA ILE A 122 4.45 -10.55 -29.59
C ILE A 122 3.29 -10.66 -30.58
N VAL A 123 2.14 -10.06 -30.27
CA VAL A 123 0.97 -10.05 -31.17
C VAL A 123 1.30 -9.37 -32.50
N MET A 124 1.98 -8.22 -32.48
CA MET A 124 2.40 -7.54 -33.70
C MET A 124 3.39 -8.38 -34.53
N LEU A 125 4.34 -9.06 -33.89
CA LEU A 125 5.30 -9.94 -34.55
C LEU A 125 4.60 -11.14 -35.23
N VAL A 126 3.63 -11.75 -34.54
CA VAL A 126 2.83 -12.86 -35.09
C VAL A 126 1.96 -12.38 -36.27
N MET A 127 1.39 -11.18 -36.21
CA MET A 127 0.65 -10.61 -37.34
C MET A 127 1.57 -10.30 -38.54
N ALA A 128 2.78 -9.79 -38.31
CA ALA A 128 3.75 -9.49 -39.37
C ALA A 128 4.21 -10.75 -40.11
N THR A 129 4.50 -11.83 -39.37
CA THR A 129 4.89 -13.14 -39.97
C THR A 129 3.75 -13.79 -40.76
N ARG A 130 2.49 -13.58 -40.36
CA ARG A 130 1.33 -14.05 -41.12
C ARG A 130 1.07 -13.25 -42.40
N ARG A 131 1.44 -11.96 -42.45
CA ARG A 131 1.36 -11.15 -43.69
C ARG A 131 2.36 -11.56 -44.77
N GLY A 132 3.49 -12.18 -44.40
CA GLY A 132 4.49 -12.70 -45.33
C GLY A 132 4.07 -13.97 -46.10
N LYS A 133 2.88 -14.53 -45.85
CA LYS A 133 2.36 -15.75 -46.50
C LYS A 133 1.14 -15.51 -47.39
N ILE A 134 0.90 -14.28 -47.85
CA ILE A 134 -0.14 -14.02 -48.86
C ILE A 134 0.28 -14.72 -50.15
N VAL A 135 -0.37 -15.85 -50.39
CA VAL A 135 -0.23 -16.75 -51.53
C VAL A 135 -0.22 -15.95 -52.83
N ALA A 136 0.84 -16.11 -53.63
CA ALA A 136 0.91 -15.54 -54.97
C ALA A 136 -0.32 -15.98 -55.78
N PRO A 137 -0.99 -15.09 -56.53
CA PRO A 137 -2.21 -15.43 -57.24
C PRO A 137 -1.89 -16.52 -58.28
N ILE A 138 -2.41 -17.72 -58.06
CA ILE A 138 -2.42 -18.79 -59.06
C ILE A 138 -3.31 -18.31 -60.20
N TRP A 139 -2.68 -17.76 -61.23
CA TRP A 139 -3.34 -17.47 -62.49
C TRP A 139 -3.30 -18.74 -63.33
N ARG A 140 -4.38 -19.52 -63.24
CA ARG A 140 -4.63 -20.63 -64.17
C ARG A 140 -5.15 -20.04 -65.48
N ARG A 141 -4.34 -20.06 -66.53
CA ARG A 141 -4.79 -20.29 -67.92
C ARG A 141 -4.30 -21.68 -68.30
N PRO A 142 -5.19 -22.60 -68.74
CA PRO A 142 -5.63 -22.69 -70.14
C PRO A 142 -7.11 -23.18 -70.28
N ALA A 143 -7.77 -23.26 -71.43
CA ALA A 143 -7.36 -23.29 -72.84
C ALA A 143 -8.28 -22.40 -73.69
#